data_AF-A0A8E2QZ04-F1
#
_entry.id   AF-A0A8E2QZ04-F1
#
_cell.length_a   1.000
_cell.length_b   1.000
_cell.length_c   1.000
_cell.angle_alpha   90.00
_cell.angle_beta   90.00
_cell.angle_gamma   90.00
#
_symmetry.space_group_name_H-M   'P 1'
#
loop_
_entity.id
_entity.type
_entity.pdbx_description
1 polymer ?
#
loop_
_entity_poly.entity_id
_entity_poly.type
_entity_poly.pdbx_seq_one_letter_code
_entity_poly.pdbx_strand_id
1 'polypeptide(L)'
;MSSVARGGQGTRTLRASVSLAVVAALAVGLSGCSAAPEPTPSPPSPVSPAALVEEAAHILEEHGLYSGGDWSLERDALIAAGAQAEDLEEAYELIAAAAGDAGGRHARLLPADERDALYAEAPSAPPTVKATDGRTVTITVSAIGHDGQLAEEYARAGVEGLAALADTETCGFVVDLRGNWGGSAFPMLGAVSPLFDTNDVAGFVDRDGTHSAITVTTESATSDDGHELRFDAEVDIDTNVFDGKPIAVLQDFYTASATEMVLTAFTGQSNVTTFGEKSNGLATGVDGFMLADGSEILLTTSRYTDRTGAVMPEPIQPDVSALTGEAPALAHDWLAGQCAAV
;
A
#
# COMPACT_ATOMS: atom_id res chain seq x y z
N MET A 1 63.24 25.61 -46.60
CA MET A 1 62.84 24.52 -47.52
C MET A 1 61.40 24.79 -47.91
N SER A 2 61.20 25.31 -49.13
CA SER A 2 59.92 25.78 -49.66
C SER A 2 59.47 24.89 -50.80
N SER A 3 58.14 24.91 -51.06
CA SER A 3 57.51 24.85 -52.40
C SER A 3 57.42 23.44 -53.03
N VAL A 4 56.38 22.95 -53.72
CA VAL A 4 55.09 23.41 -54.28
C VAL A 4 54.41 22.20 -55.00
N ALA A 5 53.12 22.31 -55.34
CA ALA A 5 52.41 21.67 -56.48
C ALA A 5 52.01 20.18 -56.40
N ARG A 6 50.96 19.66 -57.07
CA ARG A 6 49.81 20.15 -57.88
C ARG A 6 48.99 18.90 -58.27
N GLY A 7 47.68 19.08 -58.51
CA GLY A 7 47.07 18.70 -59.80
C GLY A 7 46.12 17.49 -59.87
N GLY A 8 44.95 17.73 -60.49
CA GLY A 8 44.13 16.74 -61.21
C GLY A 8 42.68 16.59 -60.71
N GLN A 9 41.77 17.51 -61.06
CA GLN A 9 40.74 17.40 -62.11
C GLN A 9 39.50 16.55 -61.77
N GLY A 10 38.34 17.21 -61.71
CA GLY A 10 37.02 16.62 -61.68
C GLY A 10 35.96 17.71 -61.83
N THR A 11 35.66 18.06 -63.08
CA THR A 11 34.66 19.06 -63.48
C THR A 11 33.25 18.60 -63.15
N ARG A 12 32.39 19.52 -62.67
CA ARG A 12 31.05 19.72 -63.24
C ARG A 12 30.40 20.99 -62.68
N THR A 13 30.17 21.88 -63.62
CA THR A 13 29.41 23.13 -63.57
C THR A 13 27.96 22.92 -63.15
N LEU A 14 27.42 23.81 -62.30
CA LEU A 14 26.00 24.16 -62.34
C LEU A 14 25.84 25.67 -62.15
N ARG A 15 25.17 26.26 -63.15
CA ARG A 15 24.89 27.68 -63.31
C ARG A 15 23.82 28.13 -62.32
N ALA A 16 23.98 29.35 -61.82
CA ALA A 16 22.91 30.14 -61.22
C ALA A 16 21.92 30.59 -62.31
N SER A 17 20.63 30.52 -62.02
CA SER A 17 19.56 31.25 -62.72
C SER A 17 18.49 31.66 -61.71
N VAL A 18 18.25 32.96 -61.63
CA VAL A 18 17.28 33.64 -60.78
C VAL A 18 15.94 33.75 -61.51
N SER A 19 14.86 33.46 -60.77
CA SER A 19 13.47 33.93 -60.87
C SER A 19 12.64 33.83 -62.15
N LEU A 20 11.49 33.16 -62.03
CA LEU A 20 10.20 33.73 -62.48
C LEU A 20 9.07 33.17 -61.59
N ALA A 21 8.43 34.05 -60.83
CA ALA A 21 7.26 33.72 -60.02
C ALA A 21 6.02 33.58 -60.92
N VAL A 22 5.35 32.43 -60.84
CA VAL A 22 4.00 32.23 -61.36
C VAL A 22 3.14 31.83 -60.16
N VAL A 23 2.22 32.73 -59.78
CA VAL A 23 1.21 32.47 -58.75
C VAL A 23 0.12 31.62 -59.40
N ALA A 24 0.09 30.33 -59.07
CA ALA A 24 -1.05 29.45 -59.34
C ALA A 24 -1.94 29.45 -58.09
N ALA A 25 -3.13 30.05 -58.20
CA ALA A 25 -4.17 29.96 -57.19
C ALA A 25 -4.74 28.52 -57.18
N LEU A 26 -4.35 27.72 -56.19
CA LEU A 26 -5.08 26.49 -55.86
C LEU A 26 -6.30 26.85 -55.01
N ALA A 27 -7.49 26.66 -55.57
CA ALA A 27 -8.72 26.58 -54.81
C ALA A 27 -8.70 25.28 -53.99
N VAL A 28 -8.43 25.40 -52.69
CA VAL A 28 -8.61 24.30 -51.73
C VAL A 28 -10.10 24.20 -51.44
N GLY A 29 -10.75 23.18 -51.98
CA GLY A 29 -12.09 22.80 -51.55
C GLY A 29 -12.05 22.33 -50.10
N LEU A 30 -12.70 23.08 -49.21
CA LEU A 30 -12.98 22.64 -47.84
C LEU A 30 -14.05 21.54 -47.91
N SER A 31 -13.62 20.29 -48.05
CA SER A 31 -14.46 19.14 -47.74
C SER A 31 -14.57 19.07 -46.22
N GLY A 32 -15.67 19.60 -45.69
CA GLY A 32 -16.02 19.41 -44.29
C GLY A 32 -16.31 17.93 -44.03
N CYS A 33 -15.36 17.22 -43.42
CA CYS A 33 -15.68 15.99 -42.70
C CYS A 33 -16.52 16.39 -41.49
N SER A 34 -17.84 16.24 -41.60
CA SER A 34 -18.70 16.26 -40.44
C SER A 34 -18.36 15.00 -39.64
N ALA A 35 -17.60 15.16 -38.56
CA ALA A 35 -17.44 14.10 -37.59
C ALA A 35 -18.86 13.72 -37.13
N ALA A 36 -19.22 12.45 -37.29
CA ALA A 36 -20.43 11.94 -36.67
C ALA A 36 -20.33 12.23 -35.16
N PRO A 37 -21.39 12.71 -34.51
CA PRO A 37 -21.38 12.85 -33.06
C PRO A 37 -20.97 11.51 -32.46
N GLU A 38 -19.97 11.51 -31.58
CA GLU A 38 -19.63 10.32 -30.82
C GLU A 38 -20.90 9.80 -30.16
N PRO A 39 -21.16 8.49 -30.18
CA PRO A 39 -22.30 7.94 -29.47
C PRO A 39 -22.16 8.39 -28.02
N THR A 40 -23.12 9.17 -27.55
CA THR A 40 -23.26 9.47 -26.12
C THR A 40 -23.17 8.14 -25.37
N PRO A 41 -22.30 7.98 -24.36
CA PRO A 41 -22.28 6.78 -23.56
C PRO A 41 -23.71 6.57 -23.07
N SER A 42 -24.29 5.42 -23.43
CA SER A 42 -25.59 5.06 -22.88
C SER A 42 -25.42 5.03 -21.36
N PRO A 43 -26.32 5.63 -20.58
CA PRO A 43 -26.26 5.49 -19.13
C PRO A 43 -26.17 4.00 -18.81
N PRO A 44 -25.31 3.57 -17.86
CA PRO A 44 -25.26 2.17 -17.47
C PRO A 44 -26.68 1.75 -17.13
N SER A 45 -27.09 0.57 -17.64
CA SER A 45 -28.41 0.05 -17.29
C SER A 45 -28.48 -0.05 -15.77
N PRO A 46 -29.56 0.42 -15.12
CA PRO A 46 -29.65 0.35 -13.67
C PRO A 46 -29.54 -1.13 -13.25
N VAL A 47 -28.56 -1.43 -12.41
CA VAL A 47 -28.37 -2.76 -11.84
C VAL A 47 -29.57 -3.03 -10.93
N SER A 48 -30.21 -4.19 -11.07
CA SER A 48 -31.31 -4.56 -10.19
C SER A 48 -30.76 -5.01 -8.83
N PRO A 49 -31.50 -4.77 -7.72
CA PRO A 49 -31.12 -5.25 -6.39
C PRO A 49 -30.74 -6.74 -6.37
N ALA A 50 -31.57 -7.58 -6.99
CA ALA A 50 -31.32 -9.02 -7.08
C ALA A 50 -30.02 -9.38 -7.81
N ALA A 51 -29.71 -8.69 -8.93
CA ALA A 51 -28.49 -8.96 -9.68
C ALA A 51 -27.23 -8.55 -8.92
N LEU A 52 -27.32 -7.44 -8.17
CA LEU A 52 -26.22 -6.97 -7.33
C LEU A 52 -25.93 -7.94 -6.19
N VAL A 53 -26.97 -8.44 -5.51
CA VAL A 53 -26.83 -9.44 -4.44
C VAL A 53 -26.26 -10.75 -4.99
N GLU A 54 -26.67 -11.18 -6.18
CA GLU A 54 -26.14 -12.39 -6.83
C GLU A 54 -24.64 -12.26 -7.15
N GLU A 55 -24.22 -11.14 -7.72
CA GLU A 55 -22.81 -10.84 -7.97
C GLU A 55 -21.99 -10.87 -6.67
N ALA A 56 -22.45 -10.16 -5.64
CA ALA A 56 -21.80 -10.13 -4.34
C ALA A 56 -21.72 -11.53 -3.71
N ALA A 57 -22.78 -12.33 -3.75
CA ALA A 57 -22.81 -13.66 -3.17
C ALA A 57 -21.71 -14.58 -3.74
N HIS A 58 -21.44 -14.49 -5.04
CA HIS A 58 -20.37 -15.24 -5.68
C HIS A 58 -18.98 -14.76 -5.24
N ILE A 59 -18.75 -13.44 -5.20
CA ILE A 59 -17.49 -12.86 -4.70
C ILE A 59 -17.21 -13.32 -3.27
N LEU A 60 -18.23 -13.25 -2.40
CA LEU A 60 -18.10 -13.62 -0.99
C LEU A 60 -17.76 -15.11 -0.82
N GLU A 61 -18.38 -16.01 -1.59
CA GLU A 61 -18.05 -17.44 -1.57
C GLU A 61 -16.61 -17.72 -2.07
N GLU A 62 -16.27 -17.13 -3.22
CA GLU A 62 -15.01 -17.41 -3.88
C GLU A 62 -13.82 -16.91 -3.05
N HIS A 63 -13.91 -15.70 -2.52
CA HIS A 63 -12.75 -14.98 -1.96
C HIS A 63 -12.77 -14.84 -0.44
N GLY A 64 -13.92 -14.94 0.22
CA GLY A 64 -14.01 -14.70 1.65
C GLY A 64 -13.17 -15.68 2.48
N LEU A 65 -12.32 -15.14 3.37
CA LEU A 65 -11.44 -15.92 4.24
C LEU A 65 -12.20 -16.94 5.08
N TYR A 66 -13.42 -16.62 5.51
CA TYR A 66 -14.28 -17.47 6.33
C TYR A 66 -15.35 -18.21 5.54
N SER A 67 -15.40 -18.06 4.22
CA SER A 67 -16.37 -18.72 3.32
C SER A 67 -16.02 -20.17 2.99
N GLY A 68 -15.32 -20.89 3.87
CA GLY A 68 -14.96 -22.29 3.67
C GLY A 68 -16.08 -23.27 4.05
N GLY A 69 -16.13 -24.45 3.42
CA GLY A 69 -17.06 -25.52 3.78
C GLY A 69 -18.45 -25.36 3.15
N ASP A 70 -19.47 -25.22 3.99
CA ASP A 70 -20.89 -25.24 3.57
C ASP A 70 -21.38 -23.94 2.91
N TRP A 71 -20.50 -22.94 2.73
CA TRP A 71 -20.84 -21.57 2.30
C TRP A 71 -21.71 -21.46 1.03
N SER A 72 -21.71 -22.49 0.19
CA SER A 72 -22.68 -22.61 -0.92
C SER A 72 -24.15 -22.48 -0.48
N LEU A 73 -24.51 -22.91 0.73
CA LEU A 73 -25.85 -22.78 1.30
C LEU A 73 -26.15 -21.33 1.70
N GLU A 74 -25.18 -20.67 2.34
CA GLU A 74 -25.23 -19.25 2.71
C GLU A 74 -25.35 -18.38 1.45
N ARG A 75 -24.57 -18.68 0.41
CA ARG A 75 -24.70 -18.04 -0.91
C ARG A 75 -26.11 -18.20 -1.47
N ASP A 76 -26.62 -19.43 -1.55
CA ASP A 76 -27.94 -19.70 -2.11
C ASP A 76 -29.06 -19.00 -1.32
N ALA A 77 -28.94 -18.95 0.01
CA ALA A 77 -29.85 -18.21 0.88
C ALA A 77 -29.79 -16.70 0.64
N LEU A 78 -28.59 -16.14 0.48
CA LEU A 78 -28.38 -14.73 0.17
C LEU A 78 -28.99 -14.37 -1.19
N ILE A 79 -28.77 -15.18 -2.23
CA ILE A 79 -29.37 -15.00 -3.56
C ILE A 79 -30.90 -15.04 -3.47
N ALA A 80 -31.46 -16.00 -2.72
CA ALA A 80 -32.90 -16.10 -2.53
C ALA A 80 -33.49 -14.88 -1.79
N ALA A 81 -32.78 -14.34 -0.80
CA ALA A 81 -33.16 -13.11 -0.12
C ALA A 81 -33.07 -11.89 -1.05
N GLY A 82 -31.99 -11.76 -1.81
CA GLY A 82 -31.80 -10.69 -2.79
C GLY A 82 -32.85 -10.68 -3.89
N ALA A 83 -33.38 -11.85 -4.28
CA ALA A 83 -34.50 -11.94 -5.22
C ALA A 83 -35.81 -11.31 -4.69
N GLN A 84 -35.92 -11.08 -3.38
CA GLN A 84 -37.04 -10.38 -2.75
C GLN A 84 -36.76 -8.92 -2.42
N ALA A 85 -35.52 -8.44 -2.58
CA ALA A 85 -35.16 -7.06 -2.27
C ALA A 85 -35.91 -6.08 -3.21
N GLU A 86 -36.57 -5.08 -2.63
CA GLU A 86 -37.40 -4.11 -3.36
C GLU A 86 -36.55 -2.97 -3.96
N ASP A 87 -35.41 -2.66 -3.32
CA ASP A 87 -34.50 -1.58 -3.71
C ASP A 87 -33.02 -1.88 -3.37
N LEU A 88 -32.14 -0.93 -3.70
CA LEU A 88 -30.69 -1.07 -3.48
C LEU A 88 -30.31 -0.96 -2.00
N GLU A 89 -31.10 -0.27 -1.17
CA GLU A 89 -30.83 -0.13 0.25
C GLU A 89 -30.96 -1.51 0.93
N GLU A 90 -32.05 -2.24 0.64
CA GLU A 90 -32.23 -3.61 1.10
C GLU A 90 -31.15 -4.57 0.58
N ALA A 91 -30.73 -4.40 -0.69
CA ALA A 91 -29.62 -5.19 -1.25
C ALA A 91 -28.31 -4.93 -0.51
N TYR A 92 -27.98 -3.67 -0.21
CA TYR A 92 -26.77 -3.31 0.52
C TYR A 92 -26.76 -3.86 1.95
N GLU A 93 -27.90 -3.82 2.66
CA GLU A 93 -27.99 -4.43 3.99
C GLU A 93 -27.69 -5.94 3.97
N LEU A 94 -28.24 -6.66 2.99
CA LEU A 94 -27.99 -8.09 2.80
C LEU A 94 -26.51 -8.38 2.48
N ILE A 95 -25.93 -7.61 1.56
CA ILE A 95 -24.52 -7.78 1.14
C ILE A 95 -23.59 -7.44 2.30
N ALA A 96 -23.84 -6.35 3.04
CA ALA A 96 -23.01 -5.93 4.16
C ALA A 96 -23.00 -6.98 5.29
N ALA A 97 -24.17 -7.55 5.60
CA ALA A 97 -24.26 -8.64 6.58
C ALA A 97 -23.47 -9.87 6.12
N ALA A 98 -23.68 -10.31 4.88
CA ALA A 98 -22.97 -11.46 4.32
C ALA A 98 -21.45 -11.24 4.19
N ALA A 99 -21.01 -10.02 3.89
CA ALA A 99 -19.59 -9.66 3.89
C ALA A 99 -18.98 -9.79 5.29
N GLY A 100 -19.71 -9.39 6.32
CA GLY A 100 -19.32 -9.60 7.71
C GLY A 100 -19.19 -11.07 8.10
N ASP A 101 -20.04 -11.94 7.57
CA ASP A 101 -19.95 -13.39 7.81
C ASP A 101 -18.80 -14.03 7.01
N ALA A 102 -18.62 -13.64 5.73
CA ALA A 102 -17.60 -14.16 4.82
C ALA A 102 -16.17 -13.72 5.14
N GLY A 103 -16.01 -12.46 5.57
CA GLY A 103 -14.72 -11.82 5.82
C GLY A 103 -14.52 -11.33 7.25
N GLY A 104 -15.51 -11.47 8.13
CA GLY A 104 -15.39 -11.07 9.53
C GLY A 104 -15.37 -9.55 9.70
N ARG A 105 -14.87 -9.10 10.87
CA ARG A 105 -15.00 -7.70 11.32
C ARG A 105 -14.20 -6.67 10.51
N HIS A 106 -13.28 -7.10 9.66
CA HIS A 106 -12.48 -6.22 8.81
C HIS A 106 -13.13 -6.03 7.43
N ALA A 107 -14.12 -6.87 7.09
CA ALA A 107 -14.88 -6.76 5.85
C ALA A 107 -15.99 -5.71 5.96
N ARG A 108 -16.28 -5.03 4.85
CA ARG A 108 -17.41 -4.11 4.73
C ARG A 108 -17.82 -3.89 3.27
N LEU A 109 -19.08 -3.52 3.08
CA LEU A 109 -19.56 -2.95 1.83
C LEU A 109 -19.41 -1.42 1.89
N LEU A 110 -18.97 -0.83 0.79
CA LEU A 110 -18.94 0.60 0.56
C LEU A 110 -19.84 0.94 -0.65
N PRO A 111 -20.99 1.61 -0.44
CA PRO A 111 -21.71 2.26 -1.53
C PRO A 111 -20.81 3.18 -2.35
N ALA A 112 -21.15 3.43 -3.61
CA ALA A 112 -20.28 4.12 -4.56
C ALA A 112 -19.81 5.50 -4.08
N ASP A 113 -20.72 6.29 -3.51
CA ASP A 113 -20.44 7.62 -2.98
C ASP A 113 -19.61 7.58 -1.68
N GLU A 114 -19.87 6.62 -0.79
CA GLU A 114 -19.06 6.40 0.40
C GLU A 114 -17.64 5.97 0.06
N ARG A 115 -17.47 5.09 -0.93
CA ARG A 115 -16.15 4.70 -1.43
C ARG A 115 -15.40 5.89 -2.01
N ASP A 116 -16.05 6.66 -2.88
CA ASP A 116 -15.42 7.82 -3.51
C ASP A 116 -14.98 8.85 -2.45
N ALA A 117 -15.82 9.09 -1.44
CA ALA A 117 -15.48 9.94 -0.30
C ALA A 117 -14.30 9.36 0.50
N LEU A 118 -14.32 8.06 0.82
CA LEU A 118 -13.26 7.39 1.57
C LEU A 118 -11.89 7.54 0.90
N TYR A 119 -11.81 7.30 -0.42
CA TYR A 119 -10.55 7.42 -1.14
C TYR A 119 -10.12 8.88 -1.35
N ALA A 120 -11.07 9.80 -1.54
CA ALA A 120 -10.74 11.23 -1.64
C ALA A 120 -10.20 11.81 -0.32
N GLU A 121 -10.70 11.31 0.82
CA GLU A 121 -10.30 11.75 2.16
C GLU A 121 -9.21 10.88 2.80
N ALA A 122 -8.66 9.92 2.05
CA ALA A 122 -7.64 9.01 2.54
C ALA A 122 -6.44 9.78 3.12
N PRO A 123 -5.92 9.37 4.30
CA PRO A 123 -4.83 10.09 4.95
C PRO A 123 -3.56 9.98 4.12
N SER A 124 -2.73 11.02 4.15
CA SER A 124 -1.47 11.08 3.39
C SER A 124 -0.35 11.78 4.17
N ALA A 125 -0.47 11.85 5.49
CA ALA A 125 0.54 12.51 6.31
C ALA A 125 1.84 11.70 6.24
N PRO A 126 3.01 12.30 5.95
CA PRO A 126 4.27 11.56 5.90
C PRO A 126 4.66 11.02 7.30
N PRO A 127 5.56 10.04 7.37
CA PRO A 127 6.17 9.67 8.64
C PRO A 127 7.03 10.82 9.16
N THR A 128 7.25 10.89 10.47
CA THR A 128 8.17 11.88 11.06
C THR A 128 9.34 11.18 11.72
N VAL A 129 10.56 11.63 11.44
CA VAL A 129 11.78 11.11 12.08
C VAL A 129 12.42 12.20 12.93
N LYS A 130 12.81 11.86 14.17
CA LYS A 130 13.39 12.80 15.13
C LYS A 130 14.50 12.14 15.95
N ALA A 131 15.56 12.88 16.21
CA ALA A 131 16.52 12.50 17.25
C ALA A 131 15.86 12.66 18.63
N THR A 132 15.98 11.63 19.47
CA THR A 132 15.38 11.54 20.80
C THR A 132 16.42 11.09 21.81
N ASP A 133 16.33 11.59 23.05
CA ASP A 133 17.18 11.18 24.19
C ASP A 133 18.69 11.04 23.88
N GLY A 134 19.22 11.99 23.12
CA GLY A 134 20.65 12.17 22.83
C GLY A 134 21.30 11.12 21.92
N ARG A 135 20.85 9.86 21.93
CA ARG A 135 21.41 8.75 21.14
C ARG A 135 20.35 7.82 20.53
N THR A 136 19.09 8.21 20.51
CA THR A 136 18.04 7.39 19.86
C THR A 136 17.41 8.16 18.71
N VAL A 137 16.85 7.45 17.75
CA VAL A 137 16.08 8.03 16.65
C VAL A 137 14.68 7.44 16.68
N THR A 138 13.67 8.29 16.74
CA THR A 138 12.27 7.89 16.71
C THR A 138 11.69 8.16 15.32
N ILE A 139 11.08 7.15 14.71
CA ILE A 139 10.17 7.29 13.57
C ILE A 139 8.73 7.09 14.04
N THR A 140 7.88 8.07 13.80
CA THR A 140 6.43 7.95 13.98
C THR A 140 5.81 7.63 12.62
N VAL A 141 5.15 6.48 12.54
CA VAL A 141 4.49 6.00 11.32
C VAL A 141 3.06 6.56 11.30
N SER A 142 2.81 7.49 10.39
CA SER A 142 1.49 8.10 10.19
C SER A 142 0.58 7.21 9.34
N ALA A 143 -0.73 7.43 9.38
CA ALA A 143 -1.65 6.77 8.47
C ALA A 143 -1.43 7.28 7.03
N ILE A 144 -1.40 6.35 6.07
CA ILE A 144 -1.39 6.65 4.63
C ILE A 144 -2.33 5.68 3.93
N GLY A 145 -3.29 6.18 3.15
CA GLY A 145 -4.24 5.37 2.37
C GLY A 145 -4.15 5.63 0.87
N HIS A 146 -2.98 5.99 0.37
CA HIS A 146 -2.73 6.25 -1.05
C HIS A 146 -1.70 5.26 -1.59
N ASP A 147 -1.76 5.04 -2.91
CA ASP A 147 -0.76 4.30 -3.69
C ASP A 147 -0.03 5.22 -4.69
N GLY A 148 0.85 4.65 -5.52
CA GLY A 148 1.62 5.39 -6.52
C GLY A 148 2.51 6.47 -5.90
N GLN A 149 2.62 7.62 -6.54
CA GLN A 149 3.59 8.65 -6.17
C GLN A 149 3.55 9.07 -4.69
N LEU A 150 2.36 9.18 -4.08
CA LEU A 150 2.26 9.55 -2.66
C LEU A 150 2.78 8.44 -1.73
N ALA A 151 2.55 7.17 -2.08
CA ALA A 151 3.12 6.03 -1.36
C ALA A 151 4.65 5.99 -1.51
N GLU A 152 5.15 6.28 -2.70
CA GLU A 152 6.59 6.32 -2.98
C GLU A 152 7.28 7.43 -2.16
N GLU A 153 6.71 8.64 -2.17
CA GLU A 153 7.19 9.79 -1.40
C GLU A 153 7.14 9.52 0.11
N TYR A 154 6.09 8.85 0.60
CA TYR A 154 5.96 8.45 2.00
C TYR A 154 7.08 7.50 2.43
N ALA A 155 7.30 6.42 1.65
CA ALA A 155 8.34 5.44 1.96
C ALA A 155 9.73 6.09 1.93
N ARG A 156 10.01 6.87 0.88
CA ARG A 156 11.26 7.61 0.74
C ARG A 156 11.51 8.56 1.92
N ALA A 157 10.49 9.29 2.36
CA ALA A 157 10.62 10.22 3.50
C ALA A 157 11.04 9.52 4.80
N GLY A 158 10.56 8.30 5.05
CA GLY A 158 10.98 7.50 6.21
C GLY A 158 12.43 7.06 6.10
N VAL A 159 12.81 6.47 4.96
CA VAL A 159 14.18 6.00 4.69
C VAL A 159 15.19 7.14 4.79
N GLU A 160 14.95 8.25 4.09
CA GLU A 160 15.83 9.42 4.10
C GLU A 160 15.88 10.08 5.48
N GLY A 161 14.76 10.16 6.19
CA GLY A 161 14.71 10.72 7.53
C GLY A 161 15.52 9.92 8.54
N LEU A 162 15.45 8.58 8.47
CA LEU A 162 16.27 7.68 9.28
C LEU A 162 17.75 7.82 8.93
N ALA A 163 18.10 7.80 7.64
CA ALA A 163 19.47 7.94 7.17
C ALA A 163 20.10 9.30 7.56
N ALA A 164 19.32 10.37 7.55
CA ALA A 164 19.80 11.71 7.86
C ALA A 164 20.10 11.93 9.35
N LEU A 165 19.44 11.17 10.25
CA LEU A 165 19.54 11.35 11.69
C LEU A 165 20.29 10.24 12.40
N ALA A 166 20.37 9.04 11.82
CA ALA A 166 21.12 7.94 12.38
C ALA A 166 22.61 8.07 12.01
N ASP A 167 23.46 7.82 12.98
CA ASP A 167 24.92 7.85 12.83
C ASP A 167 25.58 6.77 13.72
N THR A 168 26.92 6.74 13.74
CA THR A 168 27.67 5.76 14.52
C THR A 168 27.52 5.92 16.04
N GLU A 169 27.05 7.07 16.53
CA GLU A 169 26.75 7.31 17.95
C GLU A 169 25.31 6.93 18.33
N THR A 170 24.46 6.73 17.32
CA THR A 170 23.09 6.26 17.50
C THR A 170 23.12 4.88 18.13
N CYS A 171 22.39 4.75 19.23
CA CYS A 171 22.35 3.55 20.01
C CYS A 171 21.17 2.66 19.65
N GLY A 172 20.00 3.24 19.34
CA GLY A 172 18.80 2.47 19.08
C GLY A 172 17.66 3.31 18.53
N PHE A 173 16.59 2.64 18.18
CA PHE A 173 15.47 3.23 17.44
C PHE A 173 14.16 3.04 18.18
N VAL A 174 13.23 3.98 17.98
CA VAL A 174 11.84 3.84 18.39
C VAL A 174 10.97 3.89 17.13
N VAL A 175 10.10 2.90 16.95
CA VAL A 175 9.06 2.89 15.92
C VAL A 175 7.73 3.12 16.62
N ASP A 176 7.13 4.29 16.46
CA ASP A 176 5.86 4.63 17.08
C ASP A 176 4.70 4.38 16.12
N LEU A 177 3.90 3.35 16.41
CA LEU A 177 2.73 2.90 15.64
C LEU A 177 1.40 3.29 16.31
N ARG A 178 1.45 4.00 17.44
CA ARG A 178 0.27 4.30 18.25
C ARG A 178 -0.65 5.29 17.53
N GLY A 179 -1.95 5.13 17.72
CA GLY A 179 -2.96 6.00 17.10
C GLY A 179 -3.12 5.83 15.59
N ASN A 180 -2.41 4.88 14.95
CA ASN A 180 -2.44 4.67 13.52
C ASN A 180 -3.29 3.44 13.14
N TRP A 181 -4.44 3.74 12.53
CA TRP A 181 -5.47 2.76 12.17
C TRP A 181 -5.23 2.01 10.85
N GLY A 182 -4.11 2.26 10.18
CA GLY A 182 -3.75 1.59 8.93
C GLY A 182 -3.91 2.47 7.68
N GLY A 183 -4.33 1.83 6.59
CA GLY A 183 -4.25 2.35 5.22
C GLY A 183 -3.49 1.38 4.31
N SER A 184 -2.49 1.84 3.57
CA SER A 184 -1.64 1.03 2.69
C SER A 184 -0.38 0.58 3.44
N ALA A 185 -0.15 -0.74 3.52
CA ALA A 185 0.95 -1.31 4.31
C ALA A 185 2.33 -1.13 3.66
N PHE A 186 2.42 -1.26 2.34
CA PHE A 186 3.68 -1.21 1.59
C PHE A 186 4.47 0.10 1.76
N PRO A 187 3.86 1.31 1.69
CA PRO A 187 4.59 2.54 1.99
C PRO A 187 5.03 2.62 3.46
N MET A 188 4.22 2.12 4.39
CA MET A 188 4.61 2.09 5.81
C MET A 188 5.79 1.15 6.08
N LEU A 189 5.79 -0.03 5.47
CA LEU A 189 6.90 -0.97 5.52
C LEU A 189 8.17 -0.39 4.89
N GLY A 190 8.04 0.25 3.73
CA GLY A 190 9.14 0.94 3.06
C GLY A 190 9.75 2.04 3.93
N ALA A 191 8.92 2.85 4.61
CA ALA A 191 9.38 3.94 5.47
C ALA A 191 10.26 3.49 6.65
N VAL A 192 10.08 2.27 7.15
CA VAL A 192 10.87 1.70 8.26
C VAL A 192 11.92 0.70 7.80
N SER A 193 12.10 0.51 6.49
CA SER A 193 12.91 -0.57 5.94
C SER A 193 14.39 -0.62 6.38
N PRO A 194 15.08 0.50 6.70
CA PRO A 194 16.44 0.43 7.24
C PRO A 194 16.55 -0.29 8.58
N LEU A 195 15.44 -0.54 9.28
CA LEU A 195 15.40 -1.15 10.61
C LEU A 195 15.21 -2.68 10.58
N PHE A 196 14.92 -3.26 9.41
CA PHE A 196 14.78 -4.71 9.28
C PHE A 196 16.15 -5.39 9.12
N ASP A 197 16.32 -6.54 9.77
CA ASP A 197 17.52 -7.38 9.67
C ASP A 197 17.44 -8.44 8.55
N THR A 198 16.33 -8.48 7.83
CA THR A 198 16.05 -9.35 6.70
C THR A 198 15.13 -8.63 5.72
N ASN A 199 15.18 -9.02 4.43
CA ASN A 199 14.28 -8.45 3.43
C ASN A 199 12.90 -9.13 3.46
N ASP A 200 12.81 -10.41 3.80
CA ASP A 200 11.51 -11.10 3.93
C ASP A 200 10.96 -10.86 5.34
N VAL A 201 10.09 -9.86 5.47
CA VAL A 201 9.73 -9.29 6.77
C VAL A 201 8.40 -9.83 7.31
N ALA A 202 7.47 -10.16 6.42
CA ALA A 202 6.13 -10.62 6.73
C ALA A 202 5.54 -11.36 5.53
N GLY A 203 4.27 -11.72 5.60
CA GLY A 203 3.56 -12.33 4.48
C GLY A 203 2.06 -12.43 4.72
N PHE A 204 1.41 -13.12 3.79
CA PHE A 204 0.02 -13.49 3.85
C PHE A 204 -0.12 -15.00 3.78
N VAL A 205 -1.20 -15.51 4.37
CA VAL A 205 -1.70 -16.86 4.09
C VAL A 205 -3.18 -16.81 3.75
N ASP A 206 -3.51 -17.37 2.59
CA ASP A 206 -4.87 -17.41 2.06
C ASP A 206 -5.68 -18.55 2.71
N ARG A 207 -7.00 -18.54 2.47
CA ARG A 207 -7.92 -19.59 2.97
C ARG A 207 -7.49 -21.01 2.59
N ASP A 208 -6.90 -21.19 1.41
CA ASP A 208 -6.46 -22.50 0.92
C ASP A 208 -5.07 -22.93 1.45
N GLY A 209 -4.44 -22.08 2.27
CA GLY A 209 -3.12 -22.30 2.84
C GLY A 209 -1.97 -21.86 1.94
N THR A 210 -2.24 -21.19 0.81
CA THR A 210 -1.20 -20.59 -0.02
C THR A 210 -0.53 -19.44 0.74
N HIS A 211 0.80 -19.45 0.79
CA HIS A 211 1.60 -18.39 1.43
C HIS A 211 2.23 -17.48 0.37
N SER A 212 2.24 -16.18 0.66
CA SER A 212 2.89 -15.15 -0.14
C SER A 212 3.78 -14.31 0.77
N ALA A 213 5.06 -14.19 0.45
CA ALA A 213 5.98 -13.37 1.23
C ALA A 213 5.86 -11.88 0.84
N ILE A 214 6.19 -11.01 1.80
CA ILE A 214 6.46 -9.59 1.56
C ILE A 214 7.96 -9.35 1.73
N THR A 215 8.60 -8.93 0.65
CA THR A 215 10.01 -8.57 0.61
C THR A 215 10.16 -7.05 0.58
N VAL A 216 10.95 -6.50 1.50
CA VAL A 216 11.17 -5.06 1.66
C VAL A 216 12.66 -4.77 1.63
N THR A 217 13.04 -3.72 0.90
CA THR A 217 14.39 -3.16 0.83
C THR A 217 14.34 -1.66 1.10
N THR A 218 15.48 -0.98 1.02
CA THR A 218 15.53 0.49 1.07
C THR A 218 15.10 1.17 -0.24
N GLU A 219 14.72 0.40 -1.26
CA GLU A 219 14.30 0.92 -2.57
C GLU A 219 12.89 0.47 -2.97
N SER A 220 12.41 -0.64 -2.41
CA SER A 220 11.12 -1.22 -2.78
C SER A 220 10.47 -2.03 -1.67
N ALA A 221 9.16 -2.22 -1.80
CA ALA A 221 8.39 -3.22 -1.07
C ALA A 221 7.54 -4.01 -2.08
N THR A 222 7.65 -5.33 -2.06
CA THR A 222 7.03 -6.25 -3.03
C THR A 222 6.40 -7.45 -2.34
N SER A 223 5.44 -8.09 -3.00
CA SER A 223 4.90 -9.38 -2.56
C SER A 223 4.80 -10.38 -3.70
N ASP A 224 4.81 -11.67 -3.34
CA ASP A 224 4.77 -12.79 -4.30
C ASP A 224 3.48 -12.84 -5.14
N ASP A 225 2.41 -12.21 -4.65
CA ASP A 225 1.13 -12.05 -5.35
C ASP A 225 1.15 -10.96 -6.45
N GLY A 226 2.27 -10.25 -6.59
CA GLY A 226 2.54 -9.32 -7.69
C GLY A 226 2.42 -7.83 -7.35
N HIS A 227 2.21 -7.46 -6.09
CA HIS A 227 2.30 -6.05 -5.69
C HIS A 227 3.75 -5.56 -5.70
N GLU A 228 3.97 -4.35 -6.20
CA GLU A 228 5.28 -3.70 -6.21
C GLU A 228 5.15 -2.19 -6.01
N LEU A 229 5.82 -1.68 -4.97
CA LEU A 229 6.04 -0.27 -4.74
C LEU A 229 7.55 0.01 -4.82
N ARG A 230 7.99 0.78 -5.82
CA ARG A 230 9.37 1.26 -5.93
C ARG A 230 9.45 2.72 -5.53
N PHE A 231 10.28 3.02 -4.54
CA PHE A 231 10.45 4.39 -4.03
C PHE A 231 11.88 4.90 -4.14
N ASP A 232 12.84 4.08 -4.60
CA ASP A 232 14.19 4.46 -5.02
C ASP A 232 14.78 5.59 -4.15
N ALA A 233 15.19 5.27 -2.91
CA ALA A 233 15.76 6.28 -2.03
C ALA A 233 17.04 6.85 -2.65
N GLU A 234 17.11 8.19 -2.82
CA GLU A 234 18.26 8.85 -3.46
C GLU A 234 19.43 9.07 -2.47
N VAL A 235 19.58 8.17 -1.50
CA VAL A 235 20.57 8.26 -0.41
C VAL A 235 21.35 6.96 -0.27
N ASP A 236 22.65 7.09 -0.02
CA ASP A 236 23.50 5.95 0.31
C ASP A 236 23.28 5.59 1.78
N ILE A 237 22.61 4.46 2.03
CA ILE A 237 22.27 3.99 3.38
C ILE A 237 23.46 3.20 3.94
N ASP A 238 24.16 3.77 4.92
CA ASP A 238 25.14 3.02 5.71
C ASP A 238 24.42 2.03 6.64
N THR A 239 24.19 0.83 6.14
CA THR A 239 23.54 -0.26 6.88
C THR A 239 24.20 -0.59 8.22
N ASN A 240 25.50 -0.29 8.40
CA ASN A 240 26.21 -0.52 9.67
C ASN A 240 25.70 0.38 10.81
N VAL A 241 25.06 1.51 10.49
CA VAL A 241 24.45 2.40 11.48
C VAL A 241 23.22 1.76 12.12
N PHE A 242 22.53 0.87 11.40
CA PHE A 242 21.30 0.22 11.83
C PHE A 242 21.52 -1.19 12.37
N ASP A 243 22.50 -1.92 11.81
CA ASP A 243 22.71 -3.34 12.08
C ASP A 243 22.85 -3.66 13.59
N GLY A 244 22.03 -4.60 14.05
CA GLY A 244 21.99 -5.12 15.42
C GLY A 244 21.58 -4.13 16.52
N LYS A 245 21.23 -2.88 16.19
CA LYS A 245 20.85 -1.85 17.18
C LYS A 245 19.50 -2.18 17.81
N PRO A 246 19.29 -2.02 19.13
CA PRO A 246 18.00 -2.26 19.77
C PRO A 246 16.89 -1.35 19.20
N ILE A 247 15.71 -1.93 18.98
CA ILE A 247 14.53 -1.26 18.44
C ILE A 247 13.38 -1.44 19.42
N ALA A 248 12.79 -0.35 19.87
CA ALA A 248 11.54 -0.37 20.62
C ALA A 248 10.37 -0.04 19.68
N VAL A 249 9.37 -0.91 19.61
CA VAL A 249 8.16 -0.65 18.83
C VAL A 249 7.01 -0.31 19.78
N LEU A 250 6.37 0.84 19.61
CA LEU A 250 5.24 1.26 20.41
C LEU A 250 3.93 0.94 19.69
N GLN A 251 3.02 0.27 20.36
CA GLN A 251 1.69 -0.07 19.85
C GLN A 251 0.58 0.28 20.86
N ASP A 252 -0.62 0.49 20.36
CA ASP A 252 -1.83 0.64 21.17
C ASP A 252 -3.05 -0.01 20.49
N PHE A 253 -4.22 0.13 21.10
CA PHE A 253 -5.47 -0.39 20.53
C PHE A 253 -5.82 0.18 19.15
N TYR A 254 -5.23 1.32 18.79
CA TYR A 254 -5.46 1.97 17.51
C TYR A 254 -4.48 1.52 16.44
N THR A 255 -3.37 0.88 16.79
CA THR A 255 -2.53 0.12 15.86
C THR A 255 -3.40 -0.98 15.21
N ALA A 256 -3.79 -0.76 13.95
CA ALA A 256 -4.78 -1.61 13.27
C ALA A 256 -4.38 -1.88 11.81
N SER A 257 -4.90 -2.97 11.23
CA SER A 257 -4.88 -3.24 9.78
C SER A 257 -3.46 -3.14 9.20
N ALA A 258 -3.23 -2.32 8.18
CA ALA A 258 -1.89 -2.11 7.59
C ALA A 258 -0.80 -1.72 8.60
N THR A 259 -1.13 -1.04 9.70
CA THR A 259 -0.14 -0.76 10.76
C THR A 259 0.18 -2.00 11.58
N GLU A 260 -0.77 -2.94 11.74
CA GLU A 260 -0.48 -4.27 12.29
C GLU A 260 0.42 -5.09 11.36
N MET A 261 0.43 -4.84 10.05
CA MET A 261 1.41 -5.43 9.14
C MET A 261 2.82 -4.92 9.45
N VAL A 262 2.99 -3.62 9.73
CA VAL A 262 4.29 -3.08 10.18
C VAL A 262 4.74 -3.72 11.50
N LEU A 263 3.81 -3.87 12.45
CA LEU A 263 4.08 -4.57 13.71
C LEU A 263 4.47 -6.05 13.48
N THR A 264 3.77 -6.73 12.57
CA THR A 264 4.07 -8.10 12.15
C THR A 264 5.48 -8.21 11.57
N ALA A 265 5.88 -7.24 10.74
CA ALA A 265 7.20 -7.21 10.12
C ALA A 265 8.35 -7.17 11.14
N PHE A 266 8.14 -6.58 12.32
CA PHE A 266 9.12 -6.59 13.42
C PHE A 266 9.03 -7.82 14.34
N THR A 267 7.95 -8.60 14.25
CA THR A 267 7.75 -9.77 15.10
C THR A 267 8.78 -10.85 14.76
N GLY A 268 9.42 -11.40 15.80
CA GLY A 268 10.48 -12.40 15.65
C GLY A 268 11.88 -11.84 15.38
N GLN A 269 12.04 -10.52 15.24
CA GLN A 269 13.35 -9.88 15.13
C GLN A 269 14.07 -9.84 16.48
N SER A 270 15.33 -10.29 16.55
CA SER A 270 16.01 -10.54 17.83
C SER A 270 16.37 -9.29 18.64
N ASN A 271 16.54 -8.14 18.00
CA ASN A 271 16.85 -6.85 18.60
C ASN A 271 15.62 -5.96 18.82
N VAL A 272 14.41 -6.50 18.64
CA VAL A 272 13.14 -5.77 18.84
C VAL A 272 12.53 -6.10 20.21
N THR A 273 11.91 -5.10 20.83
CA THR A 273 10.94 -5.31 21.92
C THR A 273 9.75 -4.38 21.70
N THR A 274 8.55 -4.92 21.81
CA THR A 274 7.28 -4.18 21.63
C THR A 274 6.70 -3.73 22.99
N PHE A 275 6.13 -2.53 23.03
CA PHE A 275 5.62 -1.89 24.24
C PHE A 275 4.23 -1.30 24.03
N GLY A 276 3.38 -1.39 25.06
CA GLY A 276 2.11 -0.68 25.12
C GLY A 276 0.92 -1.61 25.32
N GLU A 277 -0.17 -1.36 24.57
CA GLU A 277 -1.40 -2.14 24.66
C GLU A 277 -1.52 -3.10 23.48
N LYS A 278 -2.40 -4.11 23.58
CA LYS A 278 -2.73 -4.99 22.44
C LYS A 278 -3.19 -4.15 21.23
N SER A 279 -2.88 -4.63 20.03
CA SER A 279 -3.36 -4.03 18.78
C SER A 279 -4.88 -4.16 18.62
N ASN A 280 -5.45 -3.60 17.55
CA ASN A 280 -6.87 -3.71 17.25
C ASN A 280 -7.30 -5.14 16.88
N GLY A 281 -6.37 -5.91 16.30
CA GLY A 281 -6.49 -7.31 15.92
C GLY A 281 -7.04 -7.55 14.53
N LEU A 282 -6.87 -6.61 13.61
CA LEU A 282 -7.22 -6.72 12.20
C LEU A 282 -6.00 -7.17 11.38
N ALA A 283 -5.24 -8.14 11.89
CA ALA A 283 -4.03 -8.69 11.24
C ALA A 283 -4.39 -9.60 10.04
N THR A 284 -5.13 -9.04 9.08
CA THR A 284 -5.69 -9.73 7.92
C THR A 284 -5.55 -8.88 6.65
N GLY A 285 -5.35 -9.55 5.51
CA GLY A 285 -5.33 -8.91 4.19
C GLY A 285 -6.75 -8.65 3.71
N VAL A 286 -6.94 -7.49 3.09
CA VAL A 286 -8.24 -7.04 2.59
C VAL A 286 -8.09 -6.67 1.13
N ASP A 287 -8.89 -7.30 0.29
CA ASP A 287 -8.97 -7.02 -1.14
C ASP A 287 -10.27 -6.28 -1.47
N GLY A 288 -10.19 -5.37 -2.45
CA GLY A 288 -11.33 -4.61 -2.95
C GLY A 288 -11.99 -5.29 -4.15
N PHE A 289 -13.29 -5.54 -4.07
CA PHE A 289 -14.09 -6.13 -5.14
C PHE A 289 -15.17 -5.16 -5.59
N MET A 290 -14.99 -4.59 -6.78
CA MET A 290 -15.94 -3.67 -7.40
C MET A 290 -17.20 -4.41 -7.87
N LEU A 291 -18.37 -3.84 -7.56
CA LEU A 291 -19.66 -4.34 -8.03
C LEU A 291 -20.18 -3.53 -9.24
N ALA A 292 -21.14 -4.09 -9.97
CA ALA A 292 -21.64 -3.51 -11.21
C ALA A 292 -22.31 -2.12 -11.07
N ASP A 293 -22.83 -1.79 -9.88
CA ASP A 293 -23.42 -0.49 -9.57
C ASP A 293 -22.38 0.58 -9.18
N GLY A 294 -21.11 0.18 -9.11
CA GLY A 294 -20.02 1.02 -8.65
C GLY A 294 -19.91 1.09 -7.14
N SER A 295 -20.51 0.20 -6.36
CA SER A 295 -20.11 -0.04 -4.97
C SER A 295 -18.87 -0.97 -4.91
N GLU A 296 -18.29 -1.15 -3.72
CA GLU A 296 -17.12 -1.99 -3.50
C GLU A 296 -17.25 -2.80 -2.21
N ILE A 297 -16.92 -4.10 -2.27
CA ILE A 297 -16.75 -4.94 -1.09
C ILE A 297 -15.26 -4.94 -0.74
N LEU A 298 -14.92 -4.38 0.42
CA LEU A 298 -13.62 -4.61 1.04
C LEU A 298 -13.72 -5.92 1.81
N LEU A 299 -13.15 -6.99 1.28
CA LEU A 299 -13.30 -8.34 1.80
C LEU A 299 -12.00 -8.85 2.38
N THR A 300 -12.06 -9.46 3.55
CA THR A 300 -10.90 -10.15 4.11
C THR A 300 -10.68 -11.48 3.39
N THR A 301 -9.49 -11.65 2.82
CA THR A 301 -9.13 -12.80 1.96
C THR A 301 -7.98 -13.62 2.53
N SER A 302 -7.13 -13.02 3.36
CA SER A 302 -5.94 -13.66 3.91
C SER A 302 -5.65 -13.24 5.36
N ARG A 303 -4.77 -13.98 6.04
CA ARG A 303 -4.22 -13.63 7.37
C ARG A 303 -2.78 -13.19 7.24
N TYR A 304 -2.33 -12.29 8.12
CA TYR A 304 -0.91 -11.93 8.17
C TYR A 304 -0.08 -13.07 8.75
N THR A 305 1.13 -13.22 8.24
CA THR A 305 2.16 -14.10 8.80
C THR A 305 3.43 -13.31 9.11
N ASP A 306 4.11 -13.66 10.20
CA ASP A 306 5.43 -13.11 10.48
C ASP A 306 6.49 -13.63 9.50
N ARG A 307 7.74 -13.13 9.64
CA ARG A 307 8.93 -13.56 8.90
C ARG A 307 9.25 -15.07 8.95
N THR A 308 8.60 -15.84 9.83
CA THR A 308 8.75 -17.31 9.92
C THR A 308 7.61 -18.06 9.23
N GLY A 309 6.61 -17.33 8.72
CA GLY A 309 5.37 -17.89 8.16
C GLY A 309 4.33 -18.24 9.23
N ALA A 310 4.54 -17.87 10.49
CA ALA A 310 3.57 -18.12 11.55
C ALA A 310 2.41 -17.12 11.45
N VAL A 311 1.17 -17.63 11.49
CA VAL A 311 -0.04 -16.79 11.47
C VAL A 311 -0.09 -15.91 12.71
N MET A 312 -0.31 -14.62 12.49
CA MET A 312 -0.38 -13.64 13.57
C MET A 312 -1.65 -13.81 14.41
N PRO A 313 -1.55 -13.66 15.74
CA PRO A 313 -2.72 -13.64 16.60
C PRO A 313 -3.51 -12.33 16.42
N GLU A 314 -4.82 -12.42 16.60
CA GLU A 314 -5.72 -11.28 16.57
C GLU A 314 -6.38 -11.12 17.96
N PRO A 315 -6.01 -10.12 18.78
CA PRO A 315 -5.02 -9.07 18.56
C PRO A 315 -3.58 -9.47 18.90
N ILE A 316 -2.62 -8.72 18.33
CA ILE A 316 -1.19 -8.85 18.59
C ILE A 316 -0.89 -8.26 19.97
N GLN A 317 -0.30 -9.08 20.85
CA GLN A 317 0.11 -8.66 22.19
C GLN A 317 1.50 -8.04 22.17
N PRO A 318 1.75 -6.98 22.95
CA PRO A 318 3.10 -6.47 23.14
C PRO A 318 3.90 -7.38 24.09
N ASP A 319 5.22 -7.38 23.94
CA ASP A 319 6.17 -8.06 24.83
C ASP A 319 6.10 -7.45 26.24
N VAL A 320 5.99 -6.13 26.30
CA VAL A 320 5.86 -5.37 27.55
C VAL A 320 4.52 -4.63 27.54
N SER A 321 3.54 -5.21 28.25
CA SER A 321 2.24 -4.59 28.45
C SER A 321 2.33 -3.35 29.35
N ALA A 322 1.83 -2.22 28.87
CA ALA A 322 1.78 -0.95 29.57
C ALA A 322 0.62 -0.09 29.05
N LEU A 323 0.17 0.91 29.81
CA LEU A 323 -0.79 1.88 29.28
C LEU A 323 -0.16 2.71 28.15
N THR A 324 -0.96 3.09 27.14
CA THR A 324 -0.50 3.87 25.97
C THR A 324 0.38 5.08 26.33
N GLY A 325 0.04 5.79 27.42
CA GLY A 325 0.79 6.97 27.88
C GLY A 325 2.12 6.66 28.59
N GLU A 326 2.30 5.44 29.08
CA GLU A 326 3.49 4.99 29.83
C GLU A 326 4.52 4.30 28.92
N ALA A 327 4.06 3.71 27.82
CA ALA A 327 4.88 2.95 26.88
C ALA A 327 6.15 3.69 26.39
N PRO A 328 6.12 5.00 26.02
CA PRO A 328 7.32 5.70 25.57
C PRO A 328 8.43 5.74 26.63
N ALA A 329 8.07 6.04 27.89
CA ALA A 329 9.05 6.13 28.96
C ALA A 329 9.70 4.76 29.21
N LEU A 330 8.91 3.69 29.23
CA LEU A 330 9.41 2.32 29.39
C LEU A 330 10.33 1.90 28.23
N ALA A 331 9.96 2.24 27.00
CA ALA A 331 10.77 1.97 25.82
C ALA A 331 12.13 2.70 25.88
N HIS A 332 12.14 3.98 26.25
CA HIS A 332 13.37 4.75 26.39
C HIS A 332 14.25 4.24 27.53
N ASP A 333 13.67 3.86 28.68
CA ASP A 333 14.41 3.25 29.79
C ASP A 333 15.03 1.90 29.38
N TRP A 334 14.28 1.08 28.65
CA TRP A 334 14.79 -0.19 28.10
C TRP A 334 15.93 0.05 27.12
N LEU A 335 15.76 0.96 26.15
CA LEU A 335 16.80 1.34 25.19
C LEU A 335 18.06 1.81 25.92
N ALA A 336 17.94 2.70 26.90
CA ALA A 336 19.07 3.19 27.69
C ALA A 336 19.83 2.04 28.39
N GLY A 337 19.12 1.03 28.86
CA GLY A 337 19.69 -0.20 29.41
C GLY A 337 20.48 -1.01 28.37
N GLN A 338 19.93 -1.20 27.17
CA GLN A 338 20.63 -1.87 26.06
C GLN A 338 21.90 -1.10 25.65
N CYS A 339 21.79 0.23 25.60
CA CYS A 339 22.88 1.13 25.23
C CYS A 339 24.06 1.17 26.19
N ALA A 340 23.85 0.75 27.43
CA ALA A 340 24.89 0.70 28.46
C ALA A 340 25.59 -0.67 28.52
N ALA A 341 25.02 -1.69 27.87
CA ALA A 341 25.54 -3.06 27.86
C ALA A 341 26.54 -3.34 26.72
N VAL A 342 26.68 -2.40 25.77
CA VAL A 342 27.59 -2.43 24.62
C VAL A 342 28.79 -1.52 24.88
#